data_AF-A0A2D6PCW3-F1
#
_entry.id   AF-A0A2D6PCW3-F1
#
_cell.length_a   1.000
_cell.length_b   1.000
_cell.length_c   1.000
_cell.angle_alpha   90.00
_cell.angle_beta   90.00
_cell.angle_gamma   90.00
#
_symmetry.space_group_name_H-M   'P 1'
#
loop_
_entity.id
_entity.type
_entity.pdbx_description
1 polymer ?
#
loop_
_entity_poly.entity_id
_entity_poly.type
_entity_poly.pdbx_seq_one_letter_code
_entity_poly.pdbx_strand_id
1 'polypeptide(L)'
;EEDTKKFSSPLLSIPCYYPWFYLIIKADGSVTHCGEYDNTAENIRKKSLTDIWFGKELEQLRKQFLNKKLPDYCEKCRPNVIGDMRMIRQGITKYRNIPKLHEEIISLLKENMELKKQINTIKKENNIVGKCDSEISCDHEKELIKLQNSLTFKISEKISNTKLAKVAKNLLKK
;
A
#
# COMPACT_ATOMS: atom_id res chain seq x y z
N GLU A 1 21.51 -8.78 1.45
CA GLU A 1 22.33 -7.58 1.16
C GLU A 1 22.41 -7.25 -0.34
N GLU A 2 22.47 -8.23 -1.24
CA GLU A 2 22.61 -8.00 -2.68
C GLU A 2 21.48 -7.17 -3.31
N ASP A 3 20.24 -7.32 -2.82
CA ASP A 3 19.10 -6.60 -3.38
C ASP A 3 19.17 -5.08 -3.18
N THR A 4 19.76 -4.59 -2.10
CA THR A 4 19.85 -3.15 -1.85
C THR A 4 20.94 -2.47 -2.68
N LYS A 5 21.99 -3.22 -3.07
CA LYS A 5 23.12 -2.72 -3.87
C LYS A 5 22.71 -2.34 -5.30
N LYS A 6 21.57 -2.85 -5.77
CA LYS A 6 20.99 -2.55 -7.10
C LYS A 6 20.46 -1.11 -7.21
N PHE A 7 20.29 -0.39 -6.10
CA PHE A 7 19.63 0.91 -6.08
C PHE A 7 20.59 2.02 -5.65
N SER A 8 20.70 3.06 -6.49
CA SER A 8 21.46 4.28 -6.16
C SER A 8 20.69 5.25 -5.25
N SER A 9 19.36 5.12 -5.21
CA SER A 9 18.52 5.98 -4.36
C SER A 9 18.66 5.61 -2.88
N PRO A 10 18.96 6.58 -1.98
CA PRO A 10 19.10 6.32 -0.55
C PRO A 10 17.89 5.58 0.05
N LEU A 11 16.68 6.07 -0.24
CA LEU A 11 15.41 5.47 0.21
C LEU A 11 15.24 4.03 -0.29
N LEU A 12 15.52 3.76 -1.57
CA LEU A 12 15.38 2.41 -2.12
C LEU A 12 16.50 1.47 -1.66
N SER A 13 17.63 2.00 -1.19
CA SER A 13 18.75 1.19 -0.71
C SER A 13 18.64 0.77 0.76
N ILE A 14 17.59 1.21 1.47
CA ILE A 14 17.35 0.81 2.87
C ILE A 14 17.08 -0.70 2.93
N PRO A 15 17.73 -1.46 3.82
CA PRO A 15 17.60 -2.92 3.87
C PRO A 15 16.26 -3.41 4.40
N CYS A 16 15.67 -2.74 5.38
CA CYS A 16 14.35 -3.05 5.92
C CYS A 16 13.59 -1.77 6.23
N TYR A 17 12.30 -1.74 5.91
CA TYR A 17 11.43 -0.59 6.13
C TYR A 17 10.54 -0.73 7.38
N TYR A 18 10.57 -1.87 8.09
CA TYR A 18 9.76 -2.11 9.29
C TYR A 18 9.89 -1.02 10.37
N PRO A 19 11.07 -0.45 10.64
CA PRO A 19 11.18 0.64 11.62
C PRO A 19 10.30 1.88 11.33
N TRP A 20 9.74 2.02 10.13
CA TRP A 20 8.90 3.18 9.72
C TRP A 20 7.40 2.92 9.68
N PHE A 21 6.94 1.67 9.71
CA PHE A 21 5.50 1.39 9.65
C PHE A 21 5.05 0.18 10.45
N TYR A 22 5.98 -0.53 11.10
CA TYR A 22 5.69 -1.72 11.86
C TYR A 22 6.07 -1.53 13.33
N LEU A 23 5.10 -1.80 14.20
CA LEU A 23 5.24 -1.74 15.65
C LEU A 23 4.49 -2.94 16.23
N ILE A 24 5.18 -3.75 17.03
CA ILE A 24 4.64 -4.90 17.75
C ILE A 24 4.60 -4.53 19.22
N ILE A 25 3.44 -4.73 19.84
CA ILE A 25 3.27 -4.64 21.29
C ILE A 25 3.13 -6.08 21.79
N LYS A 26 4.07 -6.54 22.62
CA LYS A 26 4.02 -7.88 23.23
C LYS A 26 3.05 -7.90 24.42
N ALA A 27 2.67 -9.09 24.88
CA ALA A 27 1.67 -9.26 25.95
C ALA A 27 2.07 -8.60 27.30
N ASP A 28 3.38 -8.49 27.57
CA ASP A 28 3.92 -7.80 28.74
C ASP A 28 3.91 -6.26 28.59
N GLY A 29 3.56 -5.75 27.41
CA GLY A 29 3.54 -4.34 27.04
C GLY A 29 4.84 -3.82 26.43
N SER A 30 5.88 -4.66 26.28
CA SER A 30 7.11 -4.27 25.58
C SER A 30 6.84 -3.99 24.10
N VAL A 31 7.59 -3.04 23.52
CA VAL A 31 7.33 -2.53 22.17
C VAL A 31 8.54 -2.71 21.25
N THR A 32 8.39 -3.48 20.19
CA THR A 32 9.46 -3.75 19.21
C THR A 32 9.01 -3.43 17.78
N HIS A 33 9.96 -3.29 16.85
CA HIS A 33 9.69 -3.10 15.41
C HIS A 33 9.80 -4.42 14.62
N CYS A 34 10.29 -5.50 15.23
CA CYS A 34 10.54 -6.78 14.56
C CYS A 34 10.38 -7.92 15.56
N GLY A 35 9.85 -9.05 15.10
CA GLY A 35 9.70 -10.26 15.92
C GLY A 35 11.02 -10.89 16.38
N GLU A 36 12.13 -10.61 15.68
CA GLU A 36 13.47 -11.08 16.04
C GLU A 36 14.20 -10.13 17.01
N TYR A 37 13.62 -8.95 17.30
CA TYR A 37 14.18 -7.99 18.25
C TYR A 37 13.52 -8.18 19.62
N ASP A 38 14.24 -8.87 20.50
CA ASP A 38 13.76 -9.19 21.85
C ASP A 38 14.13 -8.19 22.92
N ASN A 39 15.13 -7.34 22.67
CA ASN A 39 15.68 -6.46 23.70
C ASN A 39 15.24 -5.02 23.50
N THR A 40 14.00 -4.69 23.84
CA THR A 40 13.54 -3.31 23.87
C THR A 40 13.30 -2.83 25.30
N ALA A 41 13.77 -1.62 25.61
CA ALA A 41 13.47 -0.98 26.89
C ALA A 41 12.12 -0.24 26.85
N GLU A 42 11.50 -0.13 25.67
CA GLU A 42 10.25 0.59 25.48
C GLU A 42 9.04 -0.26 25.90
N ASN A 43 8.14 0.34 26.69
CA ASN A 43 6.96 -0.35 27.20
C ASN A 43 5.76 0.61 27.30
N ILE A 44 4.61 0.20 26.78
CA ILE A 44 3.38 1.01 26.76
C ILE A 44 2.81 1.31 28.15
N ARG A 45 3.20 0.54 29.17
CA ARG A 45 2.79 0.77 30.56
C ARG A 45 3.52 1.96 31.17
N LYS A 46 4.62 2.42 30.54
CA LYS A 46 5.48 3.51 31.05
C LYS A 46 5.44 4.77 30.18
N LYS A 47 5.18 4.63 28.88
CA LYS A 47 5.20 5.74 27.90
C LYS A 47 4.04 5.60 26.92
N SER A 48 3.60 6.72 26.33
CA SER A 48 2.62 6.67 25.25
C SER A 48 3.23 6.07 23.98
N LEU A 49 2.39 5.53 23.09
CA LEU A 49 2.86 5.03 21.79
C LEU A 49 3.55 6.12 20.96
N THR A 50 3.13 7.37 21.10
CA THR A 50 3.75 8.50 20.40
C THR A 50 5.16 8.74 20.93
N ASP A 51 5.33 8.75 22.25
CA ASP A 51 6.64 8.93 22.89
C ASP A 51 7.60 7.78 22.56
N ILE A 52 7.09 6.55 22.46
CA ILE A 52 7.87 5.39 22.05
C ILE A 52 8.26 5.51 20.58
N TRP A 53 7.29 5.80 19.70
CA TRP A 53 7.49 5.85 18.25
C TRP A 53 8.46 6.95 17.81
N PHE A 54 8.39 8.12 18.43
CA PHE A 54 9.31 9.25 18.21
C PHE A 54 10.44 9.29 19.26
N GLY A 55 10.54 8.25 20.08
CA GLY A 55 11.55 8.12 21.11
C GLY A 55 12.93 7.80 20.56
N LYS A 56 13.94 8.06 21.39
CA LYS A 56 15.35 7.90 21.07
C LYS A 56 15.70 6.50 20.55
N GLU A 57 15.13 5.44 21.13
CA GLU A 57 15.44 4.06 20.75
C GLU A 57 15.05 3.76 19.29
N LEU A 58 13.80 4.03 18.92
CA LEU A 58 13.33 3.82 17.54
C LEU A 58 13.95 4.82 16.54
N GLU A 59 14.24 6.05 16.97
CA GLU A 59 14.93 7.01 16.11
C GLU A 59 16.37 6.59 15.79
N GLN A 60 17.11 6.10 16.80
CA GLN A 60 18.45 5.54 16.61
C GLN A 60 18.44 4.32 15.70
N LEU A 61 17.47 3.43 15.90
CA LEU A 61 17.27 2.29 15.03
C LEU A 61 17.05 2.72 13.57
N ARG A 62 16.12 3.66 13.30
CA ARG A 62 15.90 4.19 11.94
C ARG A 62 17.18 4.75 11.34
N LYS A 63 17.99 5.48 12.12
CA LYS A 63 19.31 5.98 11.70
C LYS A 63 20.30 4.86 11.36
N GLN A 64 20.31 3.76 12.12
CA GLN A 64 21.14 2.59 11.80
C GLN A 64 20.75 1.98 10.44
N PHE A 65 19.45 1.77 10.21
CA PHE A 65 18.93 1.24 8.95
C PHE A 65 19.20 2.17 7.75
N LEU A 66 19.07 3.49 7.91
CA LEU A 66 19.46 4.46 6.88
C LEU A 66 20.93 4.37 6.51
N ASN A 67 21.79 4.12 7.49
CA ASN A 67 23.23 3.97 7.32
C ASN A 67 23.66 2.54 6.96
N LYS A 68 22.70 1.64 6.66
CA LYS A 68 22.95 0.23 6.32
C LYS A 68 23.71 -0.54 7.40
N LYS A 69 23.61 -0.09 8.65
CA LYS A 69 24.15 -0.78 9.83
C LYS A 69 23.04 -1.64 10.40
N LEU A 70 23.04 -2.92 10.03
CA LEU A 70 22.04 -3.87 10.52
C LEU A 70 22.47 -4.39 11.90
N PRO A 71 21.56 -4.42 12.90
CA PRO A 71 21.81 -5.13 14.14
C PRO A 71 21.93 -6.64 13.92
N ASP A 72 22.65 -7.33 14.80
CA ASP A 72 22.99 -8.75 14.70
C ASP A 72 21.75 -9.66 14.55
N TYR A 73 20.63 -9.33 15.18
CA TYR A 73 19.40 -10.13 15.07
C TYR A 73 18.83 -10.16 13.64
N CYS A 74 19.24 -9.24 12.75
CA CYS A 74 18.83 -9.25 11.34
C CYS A 74 19.41 -10.44 10.57
N GLU A 75 20.44 -11.11 11.08
CA GLU A 75 20.96 -12.36 10.50
C GLU A 75 19.92 -13.49 10.55
N LYS A 76 19.01 -13.44 11.53
CA LYS A 76 17.91 -14.41 11.72
C LYS A 76 16.61 -13.98 11.02
N CYS A 77 16.68 -12.99 10.13
CA CYS A 77 15.50 -12.46 9.46
C CYS A 77 14.77 -13.54 8.65
N ARG A 78 13.45 -13.57 8.78
CA ARG A 78 12.61 -14.56 8.10
C ARG A 78 12.53 -14.27 6.60
N PRO A 79 12.54 -15.30 5.72
CA PRO A 79 12.48 -15.09 4.26
C PRO A 79 11.28 -14.29 3.76
N ASN A 80 10.13 -14.40 4.43
CA ASN A 80 8.92 -13.64 4.06
C ASN A 80 9.13 -12.12 4.18
N VAL A 81 9.90 -11.67 5.19
CA VAL A 81 10.22 -10.24 5.37
C VAL A 81 11.02 -9.72 4.19
N ILE A 82 11.93 -10.52 3.61
CA ILE A 82 12.68 -10.14 2.41
C ILE A 82 11.73 -9.95 1.22
N GLY A 83 10.74 -10.83 1.07
CA GLY A 83 9.66 -10.69 0.09
C GLY A 83 8.89 -9.38 0.26
N ASP A 84 8.48 -9.09 1.50
CA ASP A 84 7.77 -7.85 1.85
C ASP A 84 8.61 -6.62 1.48
N MET A 85 9.92 -6.63 1.78
CA MET A 85 10.82 -5.52 1.44
C MET A 85 10.93 -5.29 -0.06
N ARG A 86 10.88 -6.34 -0.87
CA ARG A 86 10.87 -6.22 -2.34
C ARG A 86 9.55 -5.59 -2.82
N MET A 87 8.41 -6.03 -2.29
CA MET A 87 7.10 -5.48 -2.64
C MET A 87 6.99 -4.00 -2.26
N ILE A 88 7.41 -3.63 -1.04
CA ILE A 88 7.42 -2.24 -0.58
C ILE A 88 8.29 -1.38 -1.49
N ARG A 89 9.49 -1.86 -1.83
CA ARG A 89 10.41 -1.13 -2.72
C ARG A 89 9.85 -0.94 -4.12
N GLN A 90 9.17 -1.94 -4.67
CA GLN A 90 8.44 -1.81 -5.95
C GLN A 90 7.34 -0.75 -5.84
N GLY A 91 6.57 -0.77 -4.74
CA GLY A 91 5.56 0.24 -4.44
C GLY A 91 6.15 1.66 -4.39
N ILE A 92 7.23 1.86 -3.63
CA ILE A 92 7.92 3.16 -3.55
C ILE A 92 8.39 3.57 -4.95
N THR A 93 9.03 2.68 -5.70
CA THR A 93 9.53 2.98 -7.05
C THR A 93 8.41 3.43 -7.98
N LYS A 94 7.28 2.73 -7.96
CA LYS A 94 6.12 3.01 -8.80
C LYS A 94 5.42 4.30 -8.41
N TYR A 95 5.23 4.55 -7.11
CA TYR A 95 4.34 5.60 -6.63
C TYR A 95 5.06 6.84 -6.06
N ARG A 96 6.41 6.87 -6.00
CA ARG A 96 7.14 8.05 -5.48
C ARG A 96 7.01 9.30 -6.35
N ASN A 97 6.75 9.15 -7.65
CA ASN A 97 6.61 10.29 -8.56
C ASN A 97 5.15 10.76 -8.57
N ILE A 98 4.82 11.66 -7.64
CA ILE A 98 3.46 12.19 -7.46
C ILE A 98 2.93 12.88 -8.74
N PRO A 99 3.69 13.75 -9.43
CA PRO A 99 3.24 14.34 -10.70
C PRO A 99 2.85 13.28 -11.73
N LYS A 100 3.72 12.29 -11.97
CA LYS A 100 3.42 11.21 -12.91
C LYS A 100 2.17 10.42 -12.50
N LEU A 101 2.02 10.12 -11.21
CA LEU A 101 0.83 9.44 -10.70
C LEU A 101 -0.44 10.28 -10.91
N HIS A 102 -0.35 11.60 -10.77
CA HIS A 102 -1.45 12.52 -11.03
C HIS A 102 -1.87 12.44 -12.51
N GLU A 103 -0.91 12.49 -13.44
CA GLU A 103 -1.17 12.36 -14.87
C GLU A 103 -1.85 11.03 -15.22
N GLU A 104 -1.38 9.92 -14.66
CA GLU A 104 -2.00 8.60 -14.82
C GLU A 104 -3.44 8.58 -14.31
N ILE A 105 -3.73 9.20 -13.16
CA ILE A 105 -5.08 9.31 -12.61
C ILE A 105 -5.99 10.13 -13.53
N ILE A 106 -5.54 11.29 -14.02
CA ILE A 106 -6.30 12.13 -14.95
C ILE A 106 -6.63 11.34 -16.22
N SER A 107 -5.66 10.60 -16.75
CA SER A 107 -5.85 9.76 -17.95
C SER A 107 -6.95 8.71 -17.73
N LEU A 108 -6.88 7.97 -16.62
CA LEU A 108 -7.88 6.96 -16.27
C LEU A 108 -9.29 7.55 -16.06
N LEU A 109 -9.38 8.76 -15.49
CA LEU A 109 -10.67 9.44 -15.31
C LEU A 109 -11.29 9.83 -16.67
N LYS A 110 -10.47 10.32 -17.62
CA LYS A 110 -10.93 10.63 -18.98
C LYS A 110 -11.43 9.39 -19.70
N GLU A 111 -10.70 8.28 -19.64
CA GLU A 111 -11.11 7.00 -20.22
C GLU A 111 -12.43 6.51 -19.65
N ASN A 112 -12.59 6.58 -18.32
CA ASN A 112 -13.84 6.18 -17.65
C ASN A 112 -15.02 7.06 -18.07
N MET A 113 -14.82 8.37 -18.21
CA MET A 113 -15.85 9.26 -18.74
C MET A 113 -16.28 8.88 -20.16
N GLU A 114 -15.33 8.50 -21.02
CA GLU A 114 -15.65 8.11 -22.39
C GLU A 114 -16.38 6.78 -22.46
N LEU A 115 -15.94 5.77 -21.71
CA LEU A 115 -16.64 4.49 -21.58
C LEU A 115 -18.07 4.68 -21.07
N LYS A 116 -18.30 5.59 -20.12
CA LYS A 116 -19.65 5.92 -19.65
C LYS A 116 -20.53 6.52 -20.74
N LYS A 117 -19.98 7.37 -21.61
CA LYS A 117 -20.74 7.90 -22.77
C LYS A 117 -21.10 6.78 -23.73
N GLN A 118 -20.15 5.91 -24.07
CA GLN A 118 -20.39 4.77 -24.96
C GLN A 118 -21.49 3.86 -24.41
N ILE A 119 -21.44 3.52 -23.12
CA ILE A 119 -22.50 2.73 -22.46
C ILE A 119 -23.87 3.42 -22.56
N ASN A 120 -23.93 4.73 -22.37
CA ASN A 120 -25.18 5.48 -22.47
C ASN A 120 -25.72 5.53 -23.90
N THR A 121 -24.85 5.63 -24.91
CA THR A 121 -25.24 5.55 -26.33
C THR A 121 -25.82 4.18 -26.63
N ILE A 122 -25.14 3.10 -26.25
CA ILE A 122 -25.60 1.71 -26.44
C ILE A 122 -26.96 1.48 -25.76
N LYS A 123 -27.15 2.00 -24.53
CA LYS A 123 -28.43 1.88 -23.81
C LYS A 123 -29.57 2.58 -24.55
N LYS A 124 -29.31 3.74 -25.15
CA LYS A 124 -30.31 4.48 -25.94
C LYS A 124 -30.64 3.78 -27.26
N GLU A 125 -29.62 3.29 -27.97
CA GLU A 125 -29.79 2.59 -29.26
C GLU A 125 -30.56 1.28 -29.11
N ASN A 126 -30.34 0.56 -28.00
CA ASN A 126 -31.04 -0.71 -27.73
C ASN A 126 -32.35 -0.55 -26.96
N ASN A 127 -32.84 0.68 -26.77
CA ASN A 127 -34.07 1.00 -26.03
C ASN A 127 -34.11 0.36 -24.63
N ILE A 128 -32.94 0.17 -24.00
CA ILE A 128 -32.80 -0.35 -22.64
C ILE A 128 -33.09 0.80 -21.68
N VAL A 129 -34.34 1.25 -21.67
CA VAL A 129 -34.87 2.27 -20.76
C VAL A 129 -35.97 1.61 -19.93
N GLY A 130 -35.56 0.97 -18.84
CA GLY A 130 -36.46 0.55 -17.77
C GLY A 130 -37.23 -0.75 -18.02
N LYS A 131 -37.16 -1.62 -17.01
CA LYS A 131 -37.86 -2.90 -16.79
C LYS A 131 -37.49 -4.07 -17.70
N CYS A 132 -36.92 -5.08 -17.03
CA CYS A 132 -36.50 -6.37 -17.54
C CYS A 132 -37.72 -7.30 -17.55
N ASP A 133 -38.43 -7.38 -18.68
CA ASP A 133 -39.65 -8.22 -18.82
C ASP A 133 -39.48 -9.38 -19.84
N SER A 134 -38.26 -9.70 -20.31
CA SER A 134 -38.05 -10.90 -21.15
C SER A 134 -36.66 -11.53 -21.00
N GLU A 135 -36.60 -12.86 -21.12
CA GLU A 135 -35.43 -13.71 -20.85
C GLU A 135 -34.17 -13.37 -21.68
N ILE A 136 -34.35 -12.78 -22.88
CA ILE A 136 -33.24 -12.40 -23.79
C ILE A 136 -32.53 -11.12 -23.31
N SER A 137 -33.23 -10.23 -22.62
CA SER A 137 -32.68 -8.98 -22.05
C SER A 137 -31.70 -9.24 -20.89
N CYS A 138 -31.76 -10.43 -20.27
CA CYS A 138 -31.04 -10.73 -19.05
C CYS A 138 -29.56 -11.07 -19.29
N ASP A 139 -29.19 -11.63 -20.46
CA ASP A 139 -27.80 -12.03 -20.72
C ASP A 139 -26.89 -10.85 -21.09
N HIS A 140 -27.41 -9.85 -21.81
CA HIS A 140 -26.68 -8.60 -22.04
C HIS A 140 -26.53 -7.78 -20.75
N GLU A 141 -27.54 -7.79 -19.87
CA GLU A 141 -27.45 -7.15 -18.56
C GLU A 141 -26.46 -7.88 -17.64
N LYS A 142 -26.40 -9.21 -17.67
CA LYS A 142 -25.37 -9.99 -16.97
C LYS A 142 -23.96 -9.71 -17.48
N GLU A 143 -23.76 -9.59 -18.80
CA GLU A 143 -22.47 -9.20 -19.42
C GLU A 143 -22.07 -7.78 -19.00
N LEU A 144 -22.99 -6.82 -19.05
CA LEU A 144 -22.77 -5.44 -18.60
C LEU A 144 -22.46 -5.36 -17.10
N ILE A 145 -23.16 -6.14 -16.27
CA ILE A 145 -22.89 -6.27 -14.83
C ILE A 145 -21.53 -6.94 -14.62
N LYS A 146 -21.15 -7.94 -15.43
CA LYS A 146 -19.82 -8.57 -15.38
C LYS A 146 -18.71 -7.58 -15.72
N LEU A 147 -18.90 -6.77 -16.76
CA LEU A 147 -17.97 -5.71 -17.16
C LEU A 147 -17.92 -4.59 -16.12
N GLN A 148 -19.06 -4.15 -15.59
CA GLN A 148 -19.12 -3.18 -14.50
C GLN A 148 -18.47 -3.74 -13.24
N ASN A 149 -18.67 -5.01 -12.88
CA ASN A 149 -18.06 -5.62 -11.70
C ASN A 149 -16.56 -5.85 -11.91
N SER A 150 -16.12 -6.21 -13.12
CA SER A 150 -14.70 -6.30 -13.48
C SER A 150 -14.02 -4.93 -13.41
N LEU A 151 -14.67 -3.88 -13.94
CA LEU A 151 -14.16 -2.51 -13.88
C LEU A 151 -14.20 -1.95 -12.45
N THR A 152 -15.28 -2.21 -11.71
CA THR A 152 -15.43 -1.83 -10.30
C THR A 152 -14.45 -2.58 -9.43
N PHE A 153 -14.12 -3.84 -9.75
CA PHE A 153 -13.06 -4.60 -9.09
C PHE A 153 -11.69 -4.00 -9.38
N LYS A 154 -11.36 -3.72 -10.65
CA LYS A 154 -10.10 -3.03 -11.03
C LYS A 154 -9.97 -1.65 -10.39
N ILE A 155 -11.07 -0.91 -10.30
CA ILE A 155 -11.13 0.40 -9.62
C ILE A 155 -11.03 0.22 -8.11
N SER A 156 -11.72 -0.75 -7.51
CA SER A 156 -11.70 -1.05 -6.07
C SER A 156 -10.33 -1.56 -5.61
N GLU A 157 -9.66 -2.39 -6.41
CA GLU A 157 -8.29 -2.85 -6.20
C GLU A 157 -7.33 -1.65 -6.25
N LYS A 158 -7.45 -0.78 -7.26
CA LYS A 158 -6.67 0.47 -7.34
C LYS A 158 -6.99 1.46 -6.20
N ILE A 159 -8.25 1.57 -5.78
CA ILE A 159 -8.73 2.42 -4.68
C ILE A 159 -8.26 1.87 -3.33
N SER A 160 -8.28 0.56 -3.12
CA SER A 160 -7.78 -0.08 -1.89
C SER A 160 -6.28 0.11 -1.77
N ASN A 161 -5.56 0.00 -2.89
CA ASN A 161 -4.14 0.34 -2.97
C ASN A 161 -3.87 1.83 -2.70
N THR A 162 -4.79 2.74 -3.04
CA THR A 162 -4.67 4.17 -2.71
C THR A 162 -5.19 4.54 -1.32
N LYS A 163 -6.13 3.80 -0.73
CA LYS A 163 -6.52 3.94 0.68
C LYS A 163 -5.36 3.54 1.59
N LEU A 164 -4.66 2.45 1.27
CA LEU A 164 -3.38 2.09 1.90
C LEU A 164 -2.35 3.23 1.75
N ALA A 165 -2.26 3.86 0.58
CA ALA A 165 -1.39 5.02 0.38
C ALA A 165 -1.84 6.27 1.18
N LYS A 166 -3.15 6.46 1.40
CA LYS A 166 -3.72 7.57 2.20
C LYS A 166 -3.50 7.35 3.70
N VAL A 167 -3.60 6.11 4.17
CA VAL A 167 -3.21 5.70 5.53
C VAL A 167 -1.70 5.91 5.71
N ALA A 168 -0.87 5.50 4.76
CA ALA A 168 0.57 5.77 4.76
C ALA A 168 0.89 7.27 4.76
N LYS A 169 0.13 8.09 4.00
CA LYS A 169 0.30 9.55 3.95
C LYS A 169 -0.11 10.26 5.24
N ASN A 170 -1.08 9.73 5.98
CA ASN A 170 -1.47 10.25 7.30
C ASN A 170 -0.50 9.81 8.40
N LEU A 171 0.14 8.64 8.26
CA LEU A 171 1.22 8.18 9.14
C LEU A 171 2.54 8.95 8.93
N LEU A 172 2.75 9.52 7.75
CA LEU A 172 3.93 10.34 7.40
C LEU A 172 3.74 11.85 7.62
N LYS A 173 2.58 12.29 8.13
CA LYS A 173 2.24 13.70 8.41
C LYS A 173 2.21 14.05 9.91
N LYS A 174 2.66 13.13 10.77
CA LYS A 174 3.02 13.40 12.17
C LYS A 174 4.52 13.21 12.32
#